data_AF-A0A2A5LXW9-F1
#
_entry.id   AF-A0A2A5LXW9-F1
#
_cell.length_a   1.000
_cell.length_b   1.000
_cell.length_c   1.000
_cell.angle_alpha   90.00
_cell.angle_beta   90.00
_cell.angle_gamma   90.00
#
_symmetry.space_group_name_H-M   'P 1'
#
loop_
_entity.id
_entity.type
_entity.pdbx_description
1 polymer ?
#
loop_
_entity_poly.entity_id
_entity_poly.type
_entity_poly.pdbx_seq_one_letter_code
_entity_poly.pdbx_strand_id
1 'polypeptide(L)'
;MLVVLLLSGFGGSFLYYAMLRGIQVGTLTKSLILWSRCVAACALIFAACASVIVQYFFDDVSYFLILAFWPVFILALQPAYHLIGSGVPSEKLEEKQE
;
A
#
# COMPACT_ATOMS: atom_id res chain seq x y z
N MET A 1 -19.57 1.75 -11.70
CA MET A 1 -18.58 0.89 -11.02
C MET A 1 -17.14 1.23 -11.38
N LEU A 2 -16.77 1.30 -12.66
CA LEU A 2 -15.38 1.49 -13.11
C LEU A 2 -14.69 2.77 -12.57
N VAL A 3 -15.42 3.89 -12.49
CA VAL A 3 -14.90 5.14 -11.89
C VAL A 3 -14.64 4.99 -10.39
N VAL A 4 -15.53 4.34 -9.66
CA VAL A 4 -15.34 4.02 -8.22
C VAL A 4 -14.15 3.07 -8.06
N LEU A 5 -14.05 2.08 -8.95
CA LEU A 5 -12.85 1.31 -9.35
C LEU A 5 -11.54 2.08 -9.22
N LEU A 6 -11.39 2.99 -10.17
CA LEU A 6 -10.19 3.78 -10.34
C LEU A 6 -9.94 4.64 -9.10
N LEU A 7 -10.96 5.29 -8.55
CA LEU A 7 -10.82 6.14 -7.37
C LEU A 7 -10.39 5.35 -6.13
N SER A 8 -10.92 4.15 -5.92
CA SER A 8 -10.54 3.27 -4.80
C SER A 8 -9.12 2.73 -4.95
N GLY A 9 -8.72 2.30 -6.15
CA GLY A 9 -7.34 1.88 -6.43
C GLY A 9 -6.34 3.02 -6.30
N PHE A 10 -6.68 4.21 -6.80
CA PHE A 10 -5.88 5.43 -6.61
C PHE A 10 -5.80 5.82 -5.14
N GLY A 11 -6.90 5.71 -4.38
CA GLY A 11 -6.92 5.96 -2.94
C GLY A 11 -5.99 5.03 -2.17
N GLY A 12 -6.01 3.73 -2.47
CA GLY A 12 -5.08 2.75 -1.88
C GLY A 12 -3.62 3.08 -2.20
N SER A 13 -3.34 3.46 -3.45
CA SER A 13 -2.00 3.87 -3.90
C SER A 13 -1.54 5.14 -3.18
N PHE A 14 -2.40 6.15 -3.11
CA PHE A 14 -2.11 7.44 -2.48
C PHE A 14 -1.80 7.28 -0.99
N LEU A 15 -2.61 6.51 -0.26
CA LEU A 15 -2.39 6.23 1.16
C LEU A 15 -1.06 5.49 1.38
N TYR A 16 -0.75 4.51 0.53
CA TYR A 16 0.51 3.80 0.57
C TYR A 16 1.72 4.73 0.41
N TYR A 17 1.72 5.56 -0.64
CA TYR A 17 2.80 6.51 -0.89
C TYR A 17 2.91 7.60 0.18
N ALA A 18 1.79 8.11 0.70
CA ALA A 18 1.79 9.10 1.78
C ALA A 18 2.43 8.52 3.06
N MET A 19 2.11 7.27 3.42
CA MET A 19 2.72 6.60 4.57
C MET A 19 4.21 6.32 4.35
N LEU A 20 4.60 5.84 3.17
CA LEU A 20 6.03 5.67 2.82
C LEU A 20 6.81 6.97 2.93
N ARG A 21 6.25 8.08 2.44
CA ARG A 21 6.86 9.40 2.54
C ARG A 21 6.98 9.85 4.00
N GLY A 22 5.97 9.61 4.83
CA GLY A 22 6.05 9.91 6.26
C GLY A 22 7.15 9.11 6.98
N ILE A 23 7.35 7.84 6.60
CA ILE A 23 8.47 7.04 7.11
C ILE A 23 9.81 7.60 6.63
N GLN A 24 9.90 8.00 5.36
CA GLN A 24 11.13 8.57 4.79
C GLN A 24 11.52 9.92 5.42
N VAL A 25 10.55 10.77 5.77
CA VAL A 25 10.78 12.07 6.42
C VAL A 25 10.99 11.92 7.94
N GLY A 26 10.86 10.70 8.49
CA GLY A 26 11.04 10.43 9.90
C GLY A 26 9.84 10.84 10.78
N THR A 27 8.71 11.22 10.19
CA THR A 27 7.49 11.55 10.94
C THR A 27 6.77 10.30 11.44
N LEU A 28 7.03 9.13 10.82
CA LEU A 28 6.45 7.85 11.17
C LEU A 28 7.55 6.80 11.40
N THR A 29 7.52 6.12 12.54
CA THR A 29 8.44 5.03 12.85
C THR A 29 7.90 3.70 12.34
N LYS A 30 8.78 2.86 11.77
CA LYS A 30 8.40 1.49 11.38
C LYS A 30 7.92 0.71 12.61
N SER A 31 6.76 0.09 12.48
CA SER A 31 6.13 -0.74 13.50
C SER A 31 5.25 -1.78 12.81
N LEU A 32 5.04 -2.92 13.45
CA LEU A 32 4.09 -3.95 13.00
C LEU A 32 2.68 -3.37 12.74
N ILE A 33 2.26 -2.42 13.58
CA ILE A 33 0.96 -1.74 13.42
C ILE A 33 0.97 -0.87 12.16
N LEU A 34 2.05 -0.15 11.90
CA LEU A 34 2.17 0.70 10.72
C LEU A 34 2.31 -0.14 9.44
N TRP A 35 3.00 -1.28 9.51
CA TRP A 35 3.07 -2.24 8.41
C TRP A 35 1.69 -2.78 8.05
N SER A 36 0.88 -3.18 9.03
CA SER A 36 -0.49 -3.65 8.78
C SER A 36 -1.34 -2.57 8.09
N ARG A 37 -1.24 -1.32 8.55
CA ARG A 37 -2.00 -0.19 7.97
C ARG A 37 -1.49 0.25 6.60
N CYS A 38 -0.18 0.20 6.38
CA CYS A 38 0.45 0.66 5.15
C CYS A 38 0.40 -0.43 4.07
N VAL A 39 0.84 -1.64 4.38
CA VAL A 39 0.98 -2.74 3.42
C VAL A 39 -0.29 -3.58 3.37
N ALA A 40 -0.72 -4.15 4.50
CA ALA A 40 -1.81 -5.14 4.49
C ALA A 40 -3.17 -4.53 4.13
N ALA A 41 -3.51 -3.35 4.66
CA ALA A 41 -4.77 -2.66 4.35
C ALA A 41 -4.82 -2.17 2.90
N CYS A 42 -3.73 -1.57 2.38
CA CYS A 42 -3.67 -1.14 0.98
C CYS A 42 -3.71 -2.35 0.03
N ALA A 43 -3.00 -3.43 0.35
CA ALA A 43 -3.07 -4.69 -0.39
C ALA A 43 -4.50 -5.26 -0.45
N LEU A 44 -5.25 -5.18 0.65
CA LEU A 44 -6.64 -5.63 0.69
C LEU A 44 -7.54 -4.79 -0.22
N ILE A 45 -7.35 -3.47 -0.24
CA ILE A 45 -8.06 -2.55 -1.13
C ILE A 45 -7.77 -2.90 -2.61
N PHE A 46 -6.51 -3.16 -2.95
CA PHE A 46 -6.14 -3.61 -4.30
C PHE A 46 -6.73 -4.98 -4.64
N ALA A 47 -6.71 -5.93 -3.71
CA ALA A 47 -7.31 -7.24 -3.90
C ALA A 47 -8.82 -7.17 -4.15
N ALA A 48 -9.53 -6.33 -3.38
CA ALA A 48 -10.95 -6.08 -3.59
C ALA A 48 -11.22 -5.38 -4.92
N CYS A 49 -10.39 -4.40 -5.32
CA CYS A 49 -10.52 -3.77 -6.63
C CYS A 49 -10.31 -4.79 -7.77
N ALA A 50 -9.26 -5.61 -7.67
CA ALA A 50 -8.97 -6.65 -8.65
C ALA A 50 -10.10 -7.67 -8.72
N SER A 51 -10.65 -8.14 -7.59
CA SER A 51 -11.74 -9.12 -7.60
C SER A 51 -13.00 -8.58 -8.26
N VAL A 52 -13.33 -7.31 -8.05
CA VAL A 52 -14.50 -6.68 -8.67
C VAL A 52 -14.28 -6.46 -10.17
N ILE A 53 -13.04 -6.18 -10.61
CA ILE A 53 -12.71 -6.16 -12.05
C ILE A 53 -12.91 -7.56 -12.64
N VAL A 54 -12.46 -8.61 -11.97
CA VAL A 54 -12.68 -9.98 -12.46
C VAL A 54 -14.18 -10.32 -12.48
N GLN A 55 -14.95 -9.94 -11.44
CA GLN A 55 -16.42 -10.07 -11.44
C GLN A 55 -17.08 -9.33 -12.63
N TYR A 56 -16.53 -8.19 -13.04
CA TYR A 56 -17.07 -7.45 -14.18
C TYR A 56 -16.96 -8.22 -15.51
N PHE A 57 -15.93 -9.06 -15.66
CA PHE A 57 -15.73 -9.88 -16.87
C PHE A 57 -16.25 -11.32 -16.73
N PHE A 58 -16.38 -11.82 -15.50
CA PHE A 58 -16.79 -13.17 -15.19
C PHE A 58 -17.86 -13.13 -14.08
N ASP A 59 -19.12 -13.39 -14.42
CA ASP A 59 -20.28 -13.28 -13.51
C ASP A 59 -20.15 -14.12 -12.21
N ASP A 60 -19.38 -15.22 -12.22
CA ASP A 60 -19.26 -16.19 -11.11
C ASP A 60 -17.90 -16.13 -10.38
N VAL A 61 -17.51 -14.97 -9.89
CA VAL A 61 -16.25 -14.82 -9.15
C VAL A 61 -16.47 -14.80 -7.64
N SER A 62 -15.98 -15.84 -6.99
CA SER A 62 -16.06 -16.01 -5.54
C SER A 62 -15.27 -14.96 -4.77
N TYR A 63 -15.81 -14.52 -3.63
CA TYR A 63 -15.12 -13.62 -2.68
C TYR A 63 -13.78 -14.19 -2.17
N PHE A 64 -13.56 -15.50 -2.27
CA PHE A 64 -12.26 -16.12 -2.00
C PHE A 64 -11.13 -15.57 -2.89
N LEU A 65 -11.45 -15.00 -4.05
CA LEU A 65 -10.46 -14.37 -4.93
C LEU A 65 -9.79 -13.16 -4.27
N ILE A 66 -10.48 -12.44 -3.38
CA ILE A 66 -9.90 -11.35 -2.59
C ILE A 66 -8.80 -11.91 -1.68
N LEU A 67 -9.08 -13.01 -0.98
CA LEU A 67 -8.12 -13.65 -0.08
C LEU A 67 -6.93 -14.24 -0.86
N ALA A 68 -7.13 -14.68 -2.10
CA ALA A 68 -6.06 -15.15 -2.96
C ALA A 68 -5.17 -14.02 -3.49
N PHE A 69 -5.76 -12.89 -3.89
CA PHE A 69 -5.00 -11.72 -4.36
C PHE A 69 -4.32 -10.93 -3.24
N TRP A 70 -4.88 -10.97 -2.04
CA TRP A 70 -4.34 -10.23 -0.91
C TRP A 70 -2.85 -10.51 -0.61
N PRO A 71 -2.38 -11.77 -0.47
CA PRO A 71 -0.95 -12.05 -0.27
C PRO A 71 -0.10 -11.66 -1.47
N VAL A 72 -0.63 -11.72 -2.70
CA VAL A 72 0.09 -11.28 -3.92
C VAL A 72 0.39 -9.80 -3.86
N PHE A 73 -0.59 -8.98 -3.47
CA PHE A 73 -0.38 -7.53 -3.31
C PHE A 73 0.49 -7.19 -2.10
N ILE A 74 0.42 -7.95 -1.00
CA ILE A 74 1.36 -7.79 0.12
C ILE A 74 2.79 -8.02 -0.35
N LEU A 75 3.04 -9.09 -1.11
CA LEU A 75 4.37 -9.39 -1.65
C LEU A 75 4.89 -8.30 -2.59
N ALA A 76 4.01 -7.66 -3.36
CA ALA A 76 4.37 -6.55 -4.24
C ALA A 76 4.72 -5.26 -3.47
N LEU A 77 4.00 -4.96 -2.38
CA LEU A 77 4.17 -3.73 -1.60
C LEU A 77 5.29 -3.84 -0.55
N GLN A 78 5.48 -5.03 0.04
CA GLN A 78 6.42 -5.25 1.13
C GLN A 78 7.87 -4.81 0.85
N PRO A 79 8.47 -5.03 -0.33
CA PRO A 79 9.83 -4.60 -0.62
C PRO A 79 10.01 -3.09 -0.48
N ALA A 80 9.08 -2.30 -1.01
CA ALA A 80 9.15 -0.85 -0.94
C ALA A 80 9.03 -0.33 0.51
N TYR A 81 8.16 -0.93 1.33
CA TYR A 81 8.08 -0.61 2.76
C TYR A 81 9.36 -0.95 3.53
N HIS A 82 10.01 -2.07 3.18
CA HIS A 82 11.25 -2.48 3.84
C HIS A 82 12.44 -1.60 3.44
N LEU A 83 12.53 -1.22 2.16
CA LEU A 83 13.60 -0.38 1.61
C LEU A 83 13.50 1.10 2.06
N ILE A 84 12.28 1.61 2.27
CA ILE A 84 12.09 2.96 2.80
C ILE A 84 12.75 3.06 4.19
N GLY A 85 13.66 4.00 4.42
CA GLY A 85 14.33 4.19 5.71
C GLY A 85 15.55 3.28 6.00
N SER A 86 15.91 2.33 5.13
CA SER A 86 17.22 1.64 5.19
C SER A 86 18.31 2.34 4.37
N GLY A 87 17.95 3.39 3.61
CA GLY A 87 18.84 4.08 2.68
C GLY A 87 18.94 5.60 2.90
N VAL A 88 18.60 6.12 4.07
CA VAL A 88 18.84 7.52 4.40
C VAL A 88 19.95 7.58 5.46
N PRO A 89 21.20 7.88 5.06
CA PRO A 89 22.20 8.36 6.00
C PRO A 89 21.60 9.58 6.70
N SER A 90 21.68 9.59 8.03
CA SER A 90 21.15 10.61 8.93
C SER A 90 21.84 11.98 8.79
N GLU A 91 22.41 12.30 7.62
CA GLU A 91 23.33 13.43 7.40
C GLU A 91 22.67 14.64 6.72
N LYS A 92 21.36 14.60 6.44
CA LYS A 92 20.64 15.73 5.78
C LYS A 92 19.50 16.34 6.59
N LEU A 93 19.42 16.03 7.89
CA LEU A 93 18.43 16.64 8.79
C LEU A 93 19.01 17.73 9.70
N GLU A 94 20.33 17.87 9.79
CA GLU A 94 20.96 18.94 10.59
C GLU A 94 21.16 20.25 9.81
N GLU A 95 21.26 20.20 8.47
CA GLU A 95 21.57 21.38 7.64
C GLU A 95 20.38 22.33 7.35
N LYS A 96 19.22 22.11 7.99
CA LYS A 96 18.05 22.99 7.85
C LYS A 96 17.70 23.78 9.11
N GLN A 97 18.54 23.74 10.14
CA GLN A 97 18.36 24.50 11.37
C GLN A 97 19.46 25.52 11.70
N GLU A 98 20.41 25.78 10.79
CA GLU A 98 21.27 26.98 10.86
C GLU A 98 20.80 28.10 9.94
#